data_AF-A0A418NEA2-F1
#
_entry.id   AF-A0A418NEA2-F1
#
_cell.length_a   1.000
_cell.length_b   1.000
_cell.length_c   1.000
_cell.angle_alpha   90.00
_cell.angle_beta   90.00
_cell.angle_gamma   90.00
#
_symmetry.space_group_name_H-M   'P 1'
#
loop_
_entity.id
_entity.type
_entity.pdbx_description
1 polymer ?
#
loop_
_entity_poly.entity_id
_entity_poly.type
_entity_poly.pdbx_seq_one_letter_code
_entity_poly.pdbx_strand_id
1 'polypeptide(L)'
;MLDAGAAVAMLAGVAAEKPCTAERGFVAAIRDAGGWRLELARDGMADLRAMLQPGLSALLAVKARGNDASGAALTLWEEYRAARDALLALAPEAGIMGPRRSA
;
A
#
# COMPACT_ATOMS: atom_id res chain seq x y z
N MET A 1 3.83 -3.35 -5.52
CA MET A 1 3.34 -2.24 -4.67
C MET A 1 4.48 -1.59 -3.89
N LEU A 2 5.27 -2.39 -3.15
CA LEU A 2 6.38 -1.90 -2.32
C LEU A 2 7.35 -0.96 -3.05
N ASP A 3 7.80 -1.33 -4.26
CA ASP A 3 8.81 -0.52 -4.98
C ASP A 3 8.30 0.87 -5.41
N ALA A 4 7.04 0.97 -5.84
CA ALA A 4 6.46 2.24 -6.26
C ALA A 4 6.19 3.17 -5.07
N GLY A 5 5.68 2.64 -3.96
CA GLY A 5 5.48 3.41 -2.73
C GLY A 5 6.80 3.94 -2.15
N ALA A 6 7.84 3.11 -2.13
CA ALA A 6 9.18 3.52 -1.68
C ALA A 6 9.77 4.62 -2.58
N ALA A 7 9.60 4.52 -3.90
CA ALA A 7 10.04 5.54 -4.84
C ALA A 7 9.33 6.89 -4.60
N VAL A 8 8.02 6.88 -4.36
CA VAL A 8 7.26 8.11 -4.07
C VAL A 8 7.68 8.72 -2.73
N ALA A 9 7.88 7.90 -1.68
CA ALA A 9 8.41 8.38 -0.39
C ALA A 9 9.78 9.07 -0.54
N MET A 10 10.69 8.48 -1.33
CA MET A 10 11.98 9.09 -1.63
C MET A 10 11.85 10.42 -2.37
N LEU A 11 10.94 10.52 -3.33
CA LEU A 11 10.68 11.77 -4.05
C LEU A 11 10.04 12.84 -3.17
N ALA A 12 9.27 12.44 -2.17
CA ALA A 12 8.67 13.33 -1.17
C ALA A 12 9.66 13.76 -0.08
N GLY A 13 10.87 13.19 -0.03
CA GLY A 13 11.86 13.46 1.01
C GLY A 13 11.49 12.90 2.37
N VAL A 14 10.59 11.91 2.43
CA VAL A 14 10.17 11.24 3.68
C VAL A 14 10.83 9.88 3.80
N ALA A 15 11.08 9.46 5.03
CA ALA A 15 11.57 8.11 5.28
C ALA A 15 10.50 7.09 4.84
N ALA A 16 10.87 6.19 3.93
CA ALA A 16 10.00 5.08 3.57
C ALA A 16 9.69 4.24 4.83
N GLU A 17 8.41 3.95 5.05
CA GLU A 17 8.00 3.13 6.18
C GLU A 17 8.60 1.73 6.06
N LYS A 18 9.06 1.19 7.20
CA LYS A 18 9.58 -0.19 7.24
C LYS A 18 8.42 -1.16 7.02
N PRO A 19 8.58 -2.19 6.17
CA PRO A 19 7.56 -3.19 5.95
C PRO A 19 7.14 -3.85 7.27
N CYS A 20 5.88 -3.65 7.66
CA CYS A 20 5.36 -4.16 8.91
C CYS A 20 4.86 -5.61 8.76
N THR A 21 4.64 -6.31 9.87
CA THR A 21 4.19 -7.72 9.83
C THR A 21 2.84 -7.89 9.15
N ALA A 22 1.96 -6.88 9.24
CA ALA A 22 0.66 -6.88 8.57
C ALA A 22 0.79 -6.94 7.04
N GLU A 23 1.71 -6.15 6.46
CA GLU A 23 1.96 -6.17 5.00
C GLU A 23 2.44 -7.54 4.51
N ARG A 24 3.31 -8.22 5.28
CA ARG A 24 3.83 -9.55 4.91
C ARG A 24 2.75 -10.63 4.95
N GLY A 25 1.84 -10.55 5.92
CA GLY A 25 0.76 -11.53 6.11
C GLY A 25 -0.50 -11.26 5.28
N PHE A 26 -0.65 -10.04 4.75
CA PHE A 26 -1.87 -9.55 4.12
C PHE A 26 -2.41 -10.47 3.02
N VAL A 27 -1.57 -10.83 2.03
CA VAL A 27 -1.98 -11.62 0.87
C VAL A 27 -2.51 -12.99 1.29
N ALA A 28 -1.85 -13.62 2.27
CA ALA A 28 -2.29 -14.90 2.82
C ALA A 28 -3.63 -14.74 3.57
N ALA A 29 -3.71 -13.76 4.47
CA ALA A 29 -4.90 -13.51 5.28
C ALA A 29 -6.15 -13.20 4.43
N ILE A 30 -6.01 -12.39 3.38
CA ILE A 30 -7.12 -12.05 2.47
C ILE A 30 -7.52 -13.22 1.59
N ARG A 31 -6.56 -14.00 1.10
CA ARG A 31 -6.85 -15.20 0.32
C ARG A 31 -7.62 -16.22 1.15
N ASP A 32 -7.21 -16.40 2.41
CA ASP A 32 -7.86 -17.32 3.34
C ASP A 32 -9.25 -16.83 3.76
N ALA A 33 -9.45 -15.50 3.88
CA ALA A 33 -10.76 -14.90 4.13
C ALA A 33 -11.72 -15.06 2.94
N GLY A 34 -11.22 -14.95 1.70
CA GLY A 34 -11.97 -15.12 0.47
C GLY A 34 -13.15 -14.15 0.29
N GLY A 35 -14.06 -14.51 -0.62
CA GLY A 35 -15.32 -13.79 -0.85
C GLY A 35 -15.15 -12.31 -1.17
N TRP A 36 -16.06 -11.48 -0.68
CA TRP A 36 -16.08 -10.05 -0.97
C TRP A 36 -14.80 -9.30 -0.54
N ARG A 37 -14.11 -9.77 0.51
CA ARG A 37 -12.84 -9.16 0.98
C ARG A 37 -11.72 -9.38 -0.04
N LEU A 38 -11.66 -10.57 -0.63
CA LEU A 38 -10.69 -10.88 -1.67
C LEU A 38 -10.93 -10.06 -2.93
N GLU A 39 -12.18 -9.95 -3.36
CA GLU A 39 -12.53 -9.14 -4.55
C GLU A 39 -12.22 -7.65 -4.30
N LEU A 40 -12.65 -7.10 -3.17
CA LEU A 40 -12.38 -5.70 -2.85
C LEU A 40 -10.87 -5.41 -2.70
N ALA A 41 -10.10 -6.35 -2.13
CA ALA A 41 -8.65 -6.22 -2.05
C ALA A 41 -7.97 -6.27 -3.42
N ARG A 42 -8.46 -7.10 -4.34
CA ARG A 42 -7.97 -7.16 -5.73
C ARG A 42 -8.21 -5.84 -6.45
N ASP A 43 -9.43 -5.31 -6.37
CA ASP A 43 -9.80 -4.05 -6.98
C ASP A 43 -8.99 -2.89 -6.38
N GLY A 44 -8.90 -2.81 -5.05
CA GLY A 44 -8.11 -1.75 -4.39
C GLY A 44 -6.61 -1.83 -4.71
N MET A 45 -6.03 -3.03 -4.89
CA MET A 45 -4.66 -3.17 -5.38
C MET A 45 -4.51 -2.71 -6.84
N ALA A 46 -5.52 -2.94 -7.69
CA ALA A 46 -5.53 -2.46 -9.06
C ALA A 46 -5.62 -0.93 -9.10
N ASP A 47 -6.49 -0.33 -8.30
CA ASP A 47 -6.65 1.12 -8.17
C ASP A 47 -5.37 1.80 -7.68
N LEU A 48 -4.72 1.22 -6.65
CA LEU A 48 -3.43 1.70 -6.17
C LEU A 48 -2.37 1.71 -7.26
N ARG A 49 -2.33 0.67 -8.10
CA ARG A 49 -1.40 0.64 -9.23
C ARG A 49 -1.78 1.68 -10.30
N ALA A 50 -3.06 1.84 -10.59
CA ALA A 50 -3.57 2.80 -11.56
C ALA A 50 -3.29 4.26 -11.14
N MET A 51 -3.25 4.55 -9.84
CA MET A 51 -2.84 5.85 -9.29
C MET A 51 -1.31 6.03 -9.31
N LEU A 52 -0.57 5.05 -8.77
CA LEU A 52 0.87 5.17 -8.54
C LEU A 52 1.70 5.26 -9.82
N GLN A 53 1.40 4.45 -10.84
CA GLN A 53 2.22 4.40 -12.06
C GLN A 53 2.24 5.74 -12.83
N PRO A 54 1.08 6.34 -13.18
CA PRO A 54 1.08 7.64 -13.83
C PRO A 54 1.56 8.76 -12.90
N GLY A 55 1.21 8.72 -11.60
CA GLY A 55 1.65 9.71 -10.62
C GLY A 55 3.18 9.77 -10.50
N LEU A 56 3.83 8.61 -10.33
CA LEU A 56 5.30 8.53 -10.29
C LEU A 56 5.94 8.98 -11.61
N SER A 57 5.37 8.60 -12.75
CA SER A 57 5.88 9.03 -14.06
C SER A 57 5.82 10.55 -14.22
N ALA A 58 4.73 11.19 -13.78
CA ALA A 58 4.58 12.63 -13.81
C ALA A 58 5.60 13.33 -12.90
N LEU A 59 5.80 12.83 -11.68
CA LEU A 59 6.79 13.39 -10.74
C LEU A 59 8.22 13.31 -11.30
N LEU A 60 8.58 12.19 -11.91
CA LEU A 60 9.88 12.03 -12.56
C LEU A 60 10.05 13.00 -13.73
N ALA A 61 9.00 13.22 -14.54
CA ALA A 61 9.04 14.18 -15.64
C ALA A 61 9.20 15.63 -15.16
N VAL A 62 8.56 16.01 -14.05
CA VAL A 62 8.71 17.33 -13.42
C VAL A 62 10.14 17.53 -12.93
N LYS A 63 10.70 16.55 -12.21
CA LYS A 63 12.10 16.61 -11.74
C LYS A 63 13.11 16.62 -12.87
N ALA A 64 12.87 15.88 -13.96
CA ALA A 64 13.75 15.88 -15.13
C ALA A 64 13.83 17.26 -15.80
N ARG A 65 12.82 18.11 -15.61
CA ARG A 65 12.80 19.51 -16.08
C ARG A 65 13.44 20.49 -15.08
N GLY A 66 14.00 20.00 -13.97
CA GLY A 66 14.61 20.81 -12.92
C GLY A 66 13.62 21.48 -11.96
N ASN A 67 12.33 21.14 -12.04
CA ASN A 67 11.32 21.68 -11.15
C ASN A 67 11.22 20.87 -9.85
N ASP A 68 10.80 21.52 -8.77
CA ASP A 68 10.49 20.85 -7.52
C ASP A 68 9.17 20.08 -7.62
N ALA A 69 9.22 18.78 -7.31
CA ALA A 69 8.07 17.89 -7.30
C ALA A 69 7.73 17.39 -5.88
N SER A 70 8.43 17.88 -4.85
CA SER A 70 8.38 17.32 -3.49
C SER A 70 6.98 17.43 -2.86
N GLY A 71 6.28 18.56 -3.05
CA GLY A 71 4.91 18.74 -2.56
C GLY A 71 3.92 17.77 -3.20
N ALA A 72 3.97 17.60 -4.52
CA ALA A 72 3.11 16.64 -5.23
C ALA A 72 3.47 15.18 -4.88
N ALA A 73 4.75 14.89 -4.65
CA ALA A 73 5.20 13.58 -4.18
C ALA A 73 4.69 13.28 -2.77
N LEU A 74 4.67 14.28 -1.88
CA LEU A 74 4.14 14.13 -0.53
C LEU A 74 2.65 13.80 -0.54
N THR A 75 1.85 14.50 -1.34
CA THR A 75 0.42 14.19 -1.49
C THR A 75 0.21 12.77 -2.02
N LEU A 76 0.93 12.37 -3.08
CA LEU A 76 0.82 11.01 -3.62
C LEU A 76 1.25 9.94 -2.60
N TRP A 77 2.24 10.24 -1.76
CA TRP A 77 2.66 9.37 -0.67
C TRP A 77 1.57 9.21 0.39
N GLU A 78 0.91 10.29 0.80
CA GLU A 78 -0.17 10.25 1.79
C GLU A 78 -1.37 9.46 1.29
N GLU A 79 -1.77 9.65 0.03
CA GLU A 79 -2.84 8.89 -0.62
C GLU A 79 -2.51 7.40 -0.70
N TYR A 80 -1.28 7.07 -1.12
CA TYR A 80 -0.80 5.69 -1.10
C TYR A 80 -0.88 5.06 0.29
N ARG A 81 -0.42 5.80 1.31
CA ARG A 81 -0.40 5.32 2.70
C ARG A 81 -1.82 5.05 3.19
N ALA A 82 -2.73 5.99 2.99
CA ALA A 82 -4.13 5.85 3.39
C ALA A 82 -4.82 4.66 2.71
N ALA A 83 -4.65 4.52 1.39
CA ALA A 83 -5.25 3.42 0.63
C ALA A 83 -4.63 2.05 1.00
N ARG A 84 -3.32 2.00 1.26
CA ARG A 84 -2.65 0.79 1.77
C ARG A 84 -3.18 0.41 3.15
N ASP A 85 -3.32 1.36 4.06
CA ASP A 85 -3.82 1.10 5.42
C ASP A 85 -5.27 0.60 5.37
N ALA A 86 -6.10 1.17 4.49
CA ALA A 86 -7.46 0.69 4.23
C ALA A 86 -7.47 -0.75 3.68
N LEU A 87 -6.56 -1.10 2.77
CA LEU A 87 -6.40 -2.48 2.30
C LEU A 87 -6.02 -3.41 3.46
N LEU A 88 -5.03 -3.04 4.27
CA LEU A 88 -4.61 -3.86 5.42
C LEU A 88 -5.75 -4.10 6.41
N ALA A 89 -6.64 -3.12 6.60
CA ALA A 89 -7.83 -3.24 7.44
C ALA A 89 -8.90 -4.20 6.89
N LEU A 90 -8.84 -4.60 5.60
CA LEU A 90 -9.70 -5.64 5.06
C LEU A 90 -9.32 -7.03 5.57
N ALA A 91 -8.05 -7.24 5.92
CA ALA A 91 -7.61 -8.52 6.45
C ALA A 91 -8.34 -8.77 7.78
N PRO A 92 -8.87 -9.97 8.01
CA PRO A 92 -9.39 -10.30 9.32
C PRO A 92 -8.27 -10.07 10.35
N GLU A 93 -8.59 -9.37 11.45
CA GLU A 93 -7.71 -9.30 12.60
C GLU A 93 -7.25 -10.73 12.90
N ALA A 94 -5.95 -10.95 13.00
CA ALA A 94 -5.40 -12.24 13.36
C ALA A 94 -6.10 -12.66 14.66
N GLY A 95 -7.07 -13.56 14.53
CA GLY A 95 -8.10 -13.70 15.54
C GLY A 95 -7.46 -14.00 16.87
N ILE A 96 -8.06 -13.43 17.91
CA ILE A 96 -8.15 -14.00 19.25
C ILE A 96 -8.83 -15.38 19.11
N MET A 97 -8.17 -16.31 18.44
CA MET A 97 -8.56 -17.71 18.31
C MET A 97 -7.77 -18.41 19.42
N GLY A 98 -8.45 -18.60 20.55
CA GLY A 98 -7.91 -19.27 21.73
C GLY A 98 -7.30 -20.64 21.43
N PRO A 99 -6.59 -21.23 22.41
CA PRO A 99 -5.79 -22.43 22.16
C PRO A 99 -6.66 -23.56 21.64
N ARG A 100 -6.36 -24.10 20.45
CA ARG A 100 -6.83 -25.43 20.07
C ARG A 100 -6.04 -26.44 20.90
N ARG A 101 -6.55 -26.78 22.09
CA ARG A 101 -6.17 -27.98 22.81
C ARG A 101 -7.25 -29.03 22.57
N SER A 102 -7.01 -29.89 21.58
CA SER A 102 -7.69 -31.18 21.50
C SER A 102 -7.05 -32.10 22.54
N ALA A 103 -7.85 -32.58 23.49
CA ALA A 103 -7.57 -33.73 24.33
C ALA A 103 -8.57 -34.83 23.97
#